data_AF-A0A7Y2YT65-F1
#
_entry.id   AF-A0A7Y2YT65-F1
#
_cell.length_a   1.000
_cell.length_b   1.000
_cell.length_c   1.000
_cell.angle_alpha   90.00
_cell.angle_beta   90.00
_cell.angle_gamma   90.00
#
_symmetry.space_group_name_H-M   'P 1'
#
loop_
_entity.id
_entity.type
_entity.pdbx_description
1 polymer ?
#
loop_
_entity_poly.entity_id
_entity_poly.type
_entity_poly.pdbx_seq_one_letter_code
_entity_poly.pdbx_strand_id
1 'polypeptide(L)'
;MATPQDLTLKVGEEAKLRGAFAGGWWIIYAGMPNRDTYSVAIRWTSGNNAATHNLFLPTAQTEFAAAKGQIRVYSVSSHEIRLRFSK
;
A
#
# COMPACT_ATOMS: atom_id res chain seq x y z
N MET A 1 -6.56 -1.92 -20.32
CA MET A 1 -5.57 -2.61 -19.47
C MET A 1 -4.99 -1.56 -18.54
N ALA A 2 -5.05 -1.73 -17.22
CA ALA A 2 -4.50 -0.73 -16.29
C ALA A 2 -2.98 -0.92 -16.21
N THR A 3 -2.22 0.13 -16.48
CA THR A 3 -0.77 0.11 -16.47
C THR A 3 -0.27 -0.19 -15.05
N PRO A 4 0.69 -1.13 -14.86
CA PRO A 4 1.33 -1.33 -13.57
C PRO A 4 1.94 -0.02 -13.07
N GLN A 5 1.75 0.28 -11.80
CA GLN A 5 2.23 1.52 -11.19
C GLN A 5 3.37 1.20 -10.23
N ASP A 6 4.59 1.65 -10.56
CA ASP A 6 5.73 1.63 -9.65
C ASP A 6 5.66 2.83 -8.71
N LEU A 7 5.79 2.56 -7.42
CA LEU A 7 5.62 3.52 -6.34
C LEU A 7 6.80 3.42 -5.37
N THR A 8 7.31 4.57 -4.96
CA THR A 8 8.23 4.70 -3.83
C THR A 8 7.57 5.59 -2.81
N LEU A 9 7.42 5.11 -1.57
CA LEU A 9 6.77 5.84 -0.49
C LEU A 9 7.68 5.90 0.72
N LYS A 10 7.83 7.09 1.29
CA LYS A 10 8.45 7.28 2.60
C LYS A 10 7.43 7.02 3.71
N VAL A 11 7.92 6.88 4.94
CA VAL A 11 7.03 6.74 6.11
C VAL A 11 6.07 7.93 6.19
N GLY A 12 4.78 7.63 6.29
CA GLY A 12 3.69 8.60 6.31
C GLY A 12 3.20 9.04 4.92
N GLU A 13 3.90 8.69 3.84
CA GLU A 13 3.45 9.00 2.48
C GLU A 13 2.37 8.02 2.02
N GLU A 14 1.45 8.54 1.21
CA GLU A 14 0.33 7.78 0.65
C GLU A 14 0.33 7.84 -0.88
N ALA A 15 -0.07 6.74 -1.51
CA ALA A 15 -0.34 6.67 -2.94
C ALA A 15 -1.77 6.20 -3.18
N LYS A 16 -2.45 6.84 -4.14
CA LYS A 16 -3.74 6.36 -4.65
C LYS A 16 -3.48 5.17 -5.60
N LEU A 17 -3.92 3.98 -5.20
CA LEU A 17 -3.81 2.76 -6.01
C LEU A 17 -4.87 2.71 -7.11
N ARG A 18 -6.10 3.10 -6.77
CA ARG A 18 -7.22 3.17 -7.72
C ARG A 18 -8.32 4.08 -7.21
N GLY A 19 -9.22 4.50 -8.08
CA GLY A 19 -10.45 5.17 -7.68
C GLY A 19 -10.90 6.23 -8.67
N ALA A 20 -12.11 6.73 -8.47
CA ALA A 20 -12.71 7.81 -9.24
C ALA A 20 -13.09 8.97 -8.30
N PHE A 21 -13.94 9.89 -8.79
CA PHE A 21 -14.29 11.15 -8.12
C PHE A 21 -14.99 10.97 -6.76
N ALA A 22 -15.63 9.83 -6.51
CA ALA A 22 -16.41 9.56 -5.28
C ALA A 22 -15.88 8.36 -4.47
N GLY A 23 -14.67 7.88 -4.73
CA GLY A 23 -14.12 6.76 -3.98
C GLY A 23 -12.80 6.26 -4.51
N GLY A 24 -12.03 5.57 -3.66
CA GLY A 24 -10.75 5.04 -4.06
C GLY A 24 -10.13 4.13 -3.02
N TRP A 25 -8.93 3.68 -3.35
CA TRP A 25 -8.06 2.90 -2.50
C TRP A 25 -6.70 3.54 -2.48
N TRP A 26 -6.15 3.66 -1.27
CA TRP A 26 -4.83 4.22 -1.02
C TRP A 26 -4.01 3.22 -0.23
N ILE A 27 -2.71 3.21 -0.49
CA ILE A 27 -1.72 2.61 0.38
C ILE A 27 -0.93 3.71 1.06
N ILE A 28 -0.65 3.51 2.34
CA ILE A 28 0.12 4.41 3.17
C ILE A 28 1.25 3.59 3.77
N TYR A 29 2.49 4.04 3.63
CA TYR A 29 3.61 3.34 4.27
C TYR A 29 3.74 3.80 5.72
N ALA A 30 3.54 2.89 6.68
CA ALA A 30 3.57 3.21 8.11
C ALA A 30 4.92 2.90 8.79
N GLY A 31 5.93 2.47 8.01
CA GLY A 31 7.27 2.18 8.52
C GLY A 31 7.48 0.75 8.97
N MET A 32 8.51 0.52 9.78
CA MET A 32 8.87 -0.78 10.32
C MET A 32 8.84 -0.76 11.84
N PRO A 33 7.91 -1.50 12.50
CA PRO A 33 7.93 -1.63 13.96
C PRO A 33 9.15 -2.40 14.49
N ASN A 34 9.72 -3.30 13.68
CA ASN A 34 10.94 -4.04 13.99
C ASN A 34 11.66 -4.42 12.67
N ARG A 35 12.82 -5.07 12.75
CA ARG A 35 13.64 -5.42 11.56
C ARG A 35 12.95 -6.40 10.61
N ASP A 36 12.06 -7.25 11.11
CA ASP A 36 11.49 -8.37 10.38
C ASP A 36 10.05 -8.11 9.92
N THR A 37 9.47 -6.97 10.30
CA THR A 37 8.08 -6.61 10.04
C THR A 37 8.01 -5.19 9.50
N TYR A 38 7.23 -4.98 8.44
CA TYR A 38 6.84 -3.66 7.96
C TYR A 38 5.33 -3.47 8.08
N SER A 39 4.91 -2.22 8.10
CA SER A 39 3.52 -1.83 8.28
C SER A 39 3.05 -0.97 7.11
N VAL A 40 1.90 -1.33 6.56
CA VAL A 40 1.20 -0.56 5.52
C VAL A 40 -0.26 -0.43 5.88
N ALA A 41 -0.80 0.79 5.78
CA ALA A 41 -2.22 1.00 5.95
C ALA A 41 -2.91 1.06 4.59
N ILE A 42 -4.02 0.35 4.46
CA ILE A 42 -4.88 0.39 3.28
C ILE A 42 -6.15 1.13 3.65
N ARG A 43 -6.36 2.26 2.97
CA ARG A 43 -7.57 3.08 3.13
C ARG A 43 -8.45 2.89 1.90
N TRP A 44 -9.75 2.72 2.13
CA TRP A 44 -10.74 2.81 1.06
C TRP A 44 -11.79 3.86 1.39
N THR A 45 -12.32 4.49 0.36
CA THR A 45 -13.44 5.43 0.44
C THR A 45 -14.48 5.12 -0.62
N SER A 46 -15.75 5.35 -0.29
CA SER A 46 -16.89 5.24 -1.21
C SER A 46 -18.02 6.15 -0.73
N GLY A 47 -18.27 7.25 -1.44
CA GLY A 47 -19.17 8.31 -0.98
C GLY A 47 -18.70 8.89 0.36
N ASN A 48 -19.59 8.96 1.34
CA ASN A 48 -19.29 9.44 2.69
C ASN A 48 -18.73 8.36 3.63
N ASN A 49 -18.47 7.15 3.10
CA ASN A 49 -17.89 6.06 3.89
C ASN A 49 -16.38 5.97 3.64
N ALA A 50 -15.64 5.75 4.72
CA ALA A 50 -14.22 5.45 4.66
C ALA A 50 -13.89 4.37 5.70
N ALA A 51 -12.95 3.49 5.37
CA ALA A 51 -12.31 2.65 6.37
C ALA A 51 -10.83 2.52 6.08
N THR A 52 -10.06 2.33 7.15
CA THR A 52 -8.62 2.11 7.08
C THR A 52 -8.28 0.92 7.93
N HIS A 53 -7.45 0.02 7.43
CA HIS A 53 -6.90 -1.08 8.21
C HIS A 53 -5.38 -1.08 8.05
N ASN A 54 -4.69 -1.34 9.16
CA ASN A 54 -3.24 -1.46 9.16
C ASN A 54 -2.85 -2.93 9.02
N LEU A 55 -1.92 -3.21 8.11
CA LEU A 55 -1.37 -4.53 7.87
C LEU A 55 0.06 -4.56 8.40
N PHE A 56 0.38 -5.62 9.13
CA PHE A 56 1.73 -5.93 9.57
C PHE A 56 2.19 -7.15 8.80
N LEU A 57 3.21 -6.96 7.98
CA LEU A 57 3.69 -7.95 7.03
C LEU A 57 5.15 -8.27 7.32
N PRO A 58 5.57 -9.54 7.28
CA PRO A 58 6.97 -9.89 7.43
C PRO A 58 7.77 -9.36 6.23
N THR A 59 9.00 -8.89 6.43
CA THR A 59 9.86 -8.35 5.35
C THR A 59 10.17 -9.39 4.26
N ALA A 60 10.11 -10.68 4.59
CA ALA A 60 10.21 -11.78 3.63
C ALA A 60 9.00 -11.89 2.69
N GLN A 61 7.84 -11.33 3.06
CA GLN A 61 6.66 -11.33 2.22
C GLN A 61 6.75 -10.21 1.18
N THR A 62 7.00 -10.62 -0.06
CA THR A 62 7.16 -9.72 -1.22
C THR A 62 5.85 -9.46 -1.94
N GLU A 63 4.75 -10.15 -1.63
CA GLU A 63 3.49 -10.00 -2.35
C GLU A 63 2.27 -10.10 -1.41
N PHE A 64 1.26 -9.28 -1.67
CA PHE A 64 -0.03 -9.33 -0.98
C PHE A 64 -1.16 -8.73 -1.84
N ALA A 65 -2.39 -9.14 -1.55
CA ALA A 65 -3.57 -8.62 -2.23
C ALA A 65 -4.05 -7.32 -1.59
N ALA A 66 -4.44 -6.34 -2.40
CA ALA A 66 -5.08 -5.11 -1.95
C ALA A 66 -6.14 -4.65 -2.95
N ALA A 67 -7.33 -4.23 -2.49
CA ALA A 67 -8.32 -3.51 -3.29
C ALA A 67 -8.89 -4.19 -4.57
N LYS A 68 -8.62 -5.49 -4.81
CA LYS A 68 -8.77 -6.22 -6.10
C LYS A 68 -7.60 -6.04 -7.10
N GLY A 69 -6.40 -5.81 -6.60
CA GLY A 69 -5.14 -5.91 -7.35
C GLY A 69 -4.07 -6.59 -6.48
N GLN A 70 -2.89 -6.76 -7.05
CA GLN A 70 -1.75 -7.37 -6.38
C GLN A 70 -0.68 -6.30 -6.16
N ILE A 71 -0.16 -6.26 -4.94
CA ILE A 71 0.99 -5.45 -4.59
C ILE A 71 2.20 -6.36 -4.50
N ARG A 72 3.26 -5.98 -5.19
CA ARG A 72 4.58 -6.60 -5.09
C ARG A 72 5.56 -5.62 -4.49
N VAL A 73 6.20 -5.99 -3.39
CA VAL A 73 7.22 -5.21 -2.71
C VAL A 73 8.59 -5.62 -3.25
N TYR A 74 9.36 -4.64 -3.71
CA TYR A 74 10.73 -4.85 -4.20
C TYR A 74 11.76 -4.63 -3.11
N SER A 75 11.56 -3.60 -2.28
CA SER A 75 12.44 -3.28 -1.17
C SER A 75 11.66 -2.56 -0.09
N VAL A 76 12.04 -2.81 1.16
CA VAL A 76 11.49 -2.13 2.32
C VAL A 76 12.60 -1.82 3.31
N SER A 77 12.54 -0.65 3.93
CA SER A 77 13.47 -0.18 4.95
C SER A 77 12.70 0.66 5.96
N SER A 78 13.27 1.00 7.11
CA SER A 78 12.60 1.83 8.11
C SER A 78 12.21 3.24 7.62
N HIS A 79 12.65 3.65 6.42
CA HIS A 79 12.41 4.99 5.87
C HIS A 79 11.56 4.98 4.60
N GLU A 80 11.68 3.95 3.76
CA GLU A 80 10.99 3.88 2.48
C GLU A 80 10.58 2.45 2.10
N ILE A 81 9.51 2.35 1.30
CA ILE A 81 9.08 1.14 0.62
C ILE A 81 9.00 1.40 -0.89
N ARG A 82 9.45 0.41 -1.68
CA ARG A 82 9.30 0.39 -3.14
C ARG A 82 8.40 -0.77 -3.52
N LEU A 83 7.35 -0.48 -4.25
CA LEU A 83 6.32 -1.45 -4.59
C LEU A 83 5.74 -1.21 -5.98
N ARG A 84 5.22 -2.27 -6.59
CA ARG A 84 4.41 -2.23 -7.80
C ARG A 84 2.99 -2.62 -7.47
N PHE A 85 2.04 -1.84 -7.96
CA PHE A 85 0.64 -2.21 -7.98
C PHE A 85 0.23 -2.66 -9.39
N SER A 86 -0.37 -3.84 -9.49
CA SER A 86 -0.93 -4.40 -10.72
C SER A 86 -2.41 -4.72 -10.51
N LYS A 87 -3.26 -4.40 -11.49
CA LYS A 87 -4.72 -4.59 -11.45
C LYS A 87 -5.17 -5.66 -12.43
#